data_AF-A0AAU5K1A5-F1
#
_entry.id   AF-A0AAU5K1A5-F1
#
_cell.length_a   1.000
_cell.length_b   1.000
_cell.length_c   1.000
_cell.angle_alpha   90.00
_cell.angle_beta   90.00
_cell.angle_gamma   90.00
#
_symmetry.space_group_name_H-M   'P 1'
#
loop_
_entity.id
_entity.type
_entity.pdbx_description
1 polymer ?
#
loop_
_entity_poly.entity_id
_entity_poly.type
_entity_poly.pdbx_seq_one_letter_code
_entity_poly.pdbx_strand_id
1 'polypeptide(L)' 'MTDLSQLLKQTMRCRRLTPQAIADKTGIRTPRIRAFAEDGAEGPIRPTEEELAELASALALPLAEVKAAARPTAAVAAP' A
#
# COMPACT_ATOMS: atom_id res chain seq x y z
N MET A 1 10.36 -1.13 -10.92
CA MET A 1 9.58 -0.20 -10.09
C MET A 1 9.01 -1.00 -8.94
N THR A 2 9.02 -0.49 -7.72
CA THR A 2 8.52 -1.24 -6.55
C THR A 2 7.02 -1.14 -6.48
N ASP A 3 6.30 -2.24 -6.64
CA ASP A 3 4.85 -2.29 -6.47
C ASP A 3 4.42 -2.10 -5.01
N LEU A 4 3.22 -1.55 -4.80
CA LEU A 4 2.65 -1.35 -3.46
C LEU A 4 2.59 -2.65 -2.64
N SER A 5 2.28 -3.77 -3.29
CA SER A 5 2.24 -5.09 -2.65
C SER A 5 3.62 -5.54 -2.16
N GLN A 6 4.66 -5.31 -2.97
CA GLN A 6 6.04 -5.60 -2.61
C GLN A 6 6.52 -4.70 -1.46
N LEU A 7 6.23 -3.40 -1.54
CA LEU A 7 6.56 -2.42 -0.49
C LEU A 7 5.92 -2.84 0.84
N LEU A 8 4.62 -3.14 0.83
CA LEU A 8 3.88 -3.60 2.02
C LEU A 8 4.49 -4.88 2.59
N LYS A 9 4.67 -5.93 1.78
CA LYS A 9 5.26 -7.20 2.24
C LYS A 9 6.66 -7.00 2.82
N GLN A 10 7.50 -6.19 2.17
CA GLN A 10 8.86 -5.91 2.62
C GLN A 10 8.86 -5.18 3.97
N THR A 11 8.10 -4.10 4.09
CA THR A 11 8.04 -3.33 5.34
C THR A 11 7.42 -4.14 6.47
N MET A 12 6.37 -4.92 6.18
CA MET A 12 5.76 -5.82 7.16
C MET A 12 6.74 -6.90 7.63
N ARG A 13 7.53 -7.48 6.73
CA ARG A 13 8.56 -8.46 7.08
C ARG A 13 9.70 -7.83 7.89
N CYS A 14 10.19 -6.66 7.49
CA CYS A 14 11.26 -5.95 8.20
C CYS A 14 10.85 -5.51 9.60
N ARG A 15 9.60 -5.06 9.78
CA ARG A 15 9.09 -4.53 11.05
C ARG A 15 8.21 -5.50 11.83
N ARG A 16 8.08 -6.75 11.36
CA ARG A 16 7.16 -7.78 11.90
C ARG A 16 5.73 -7.27 12.11
N LEU A 17 5.23 -6.45 11.18
CA LEU A 17 3.87 -5.92 11.22
C LEU A 17 2.89 -6.90 10.58
N THR A 18 1.72 -7.05 11.20
CA THR A 18 0.61 -7.81 10.64
C THR A 18 -0.38 -6.89 9.92
N PRO A 19 -1.21 -7.40 8.98
CA PRO A 19 -2.25 -6.59 8.35
C PRO A 19 -3.21 -5.97 9.38
N GLN A 20 -3.42 -6.67 10.50
CA GLN A 20 -4.22 -6.20 11.62
C GLN A 20 -3.55 -5.01 12.32
N ALA A 21 -2.25 -5.09 12.64
CA ALA A 21 -1.54 -3.96 13.26
C ALA A 21 -1.52 -2.70 12.39
N ILE A 22 -1.54 -2.84 11.06
CA ILE A 22 -1.70 -1.71 10.14
C ILE A 22 -3.13 -1.19 10.16
N ALA A 23 -4.13 -2.08 10.16
CA ALA A 23 -5.54 -1.71 10.28
C ALA A 23 -5.84 -0.94 11.57
N ASP A 24 -5.30 -1.40 12.70
CA ASP A 24 -5.45 -0.72 14.00
C ASP A 24 -4.83 0.69 14.02
N LYS A 25 -3.77 0.90 13.24
CA LYS A 25 -3.07 2.20 13.15
C LYS A 25 -3.69 3.18 12.16
N THR A 26 -4.29 2.67 11.10
CA THR A 26 -4.82 3.47 9.96
C THR A 26 -6.33 3.61 9.98
N GLY A 27 -7.04 2.82 10.79
CA GLY A 27 -8.49 2.68 10.71
C GLY A 27 -8.98 1.96 9.44
N ILE A 28 -8.07 1.53 8.55
CA ILE A 28 -8.41 0.81 7.33
C ILE A 28 -8.79 -0.62 7.70
N ARG A 29 -9.88 -1.13 7.14
CA ARG A 29 -10.32 -2.51 7.40
C ARG A 29 -9.23 -3.51 6.98
N THR A 30 -8.92 -4.47 7.86
CA THR A 30 -7.91 -5.52 7.60
C THR A 30 -8.04 -6.25 6.25
N PRO A 31 -9.25 -6.55 5.74
CA PRO A 31 -9.40 -7.14 4.40
C PRO A 31 -8.85 -6.27 3.27
N ARG A 32 -8.95 -4.93 3.39
CA ARG A 32 -8.38 -3.98 2.40
C ARG A 32 -6.87 -3.97 2.46
N ILE A 33 -6.29 -3.96 3.66
CA ILE A 33 -4.83 -4.07 3.84
C ILE A 33 -4.28 -5.35 3.22
N ARG A 34 -4.99 -6.49 3.38
CA ARG A 34 -4.63 -7.75 2.72
C ARG A 34 -4.69 -7.62 1.21
N ALA A 35 -5.77 -7.06 0.65
CA ALA A 35 -5.86 -6.84 -0.79
C ALA A 35 -4.73 -5.95 -1.32
N PHE A 36 -4.35 -4.87 -0.62
CA PHE A 36 -3.20 -4.05 -1.01
C PHE A 36 -1.88 -4.83 -0.94
N ALA A 37 -1.72 -5.70 0.05
CA ALA A 37 -0.55 -6.55 0.15
C ALA A 37 -0.53 -7.66 -0.91
N GLU A 38 -1.67 -8.18 -1.34
CA GLU A 38 -1.76 -9.28 -2.32
C GLU A 38 -1.75 -8.76 -3.75
N ASP A 39 -2.64 -7.83 -4.08
CA ASP A 39 -2.91 -7.34 -5.43
C ASP A 39 -2.26 -5.97 -5.72
N GLY A 40 -1.72 -5.29 -4.70
CA GLY A 40 -1.12 -3.97 -4.86
C GLY A 40 -2.16 -2.89 -5.20
N ALA A 41 -1.73 -1.85 -5.93
CA ALA A 41 -2.63 -0.79 -6.39
C ALA A 41 -3.30 -1.10 -7.75
N GLU A 42 -2.93 -2.22 -8.38
CA GLU A 42 -3.49 -2.67 -9.66
C GLU A 42 -4.66 -3.65 -9.48
N GLY A 43 -4.89 -4.11 -8.24
CA GLY A 43 -5.99 -4.99 -7.89
C GLY A 43 -7.39 -4.38 -8.01
N PRO A 44 -8.43 -5.21 -7.79
CA PRO A 44 -9.83 -4.76 -7.78
C PRO A 44 -10.11 -3.74 -6.67
N ILE A 45 -9.30 -3.75 -5.62
CA ILE A 45 -9.38 -2.81 -4.50
C ILE A 45 -8.26 -1.79 -4.65
N ARG A 46 -8.59 -0.61 -5.17
CA ARG A 46 -7.63 0.50 -5.29
C ARG A 46 -7.59 1.33 -4.00
N PRO A 47 -6.39 1.64 -3.47
CA PRO A 47 -6.24 2.54 -2.33
C PRO A 47 -6.52 3.98 -2.75
N THR A 48 -7.22 4.71 -1.90
CA THR A 48 -7.45 6.16 -2.04
C THR A 48 -6.23 6.96 -1.58
N GLU A 49 -6.14 8.24 -1.95
CA GLU A 49 -5.02 9.09 -1.50
C GLU A 49 -4.95 9.23 0.02
N GLU A 50 -6.09 9.27 0.70
CA GLU A 50 -6.17 9.28 2.17
C GLU A 50 -5.64 7.97 2.75
N GLU A 51 -6.06 6.82 2.21
CA GLU A 51 -5.54 5.52 2.65
C GLU A 51 -4.04 5.38 2.40
N LEU A 52 -3.50 5.95 1.31
CA LEU A 52 -2.06 5.97 1.06
C LEU A 52 -1.30 6.85 2.07
N ALA A 53 -1.90 7.97 2.50
CA ALA A 53 -1.35 8.81 3.56
C ALA A 53 -1.33 8.09 4.91
N GLU A 54 -2.42 7.41 5.26
CA GLU A 54 -2.51 6.60 6.48
C GLU A 54 -1.52 5.44 6.45
N LEU A 55 -1.40 4.73 5.31
CA LEU A 55 -0.42 3.66 5.12
C LEU A 55 1.01 4.18 5.27
N ALA A 56 1.35 5.32 4.68
CA ALA A 56 2.67 5.93 4.82
C ALA A 56 2.98 6.24 6.29
N SER A 57 2.01 6.79 7.02
CA SER A 57 2.14 7.07 8.45
C SER A 57 2.33 5.78 9.27
N ALA A 58 1.48 4.77 9.07
CA ALA A 58 1.53 3.51 9.83
C ALA A 58 2.80 2.69 9.55
N LEU A 59 3.31 2.75 8.31
CA LEU A 59 4.55 2.10 7.88
C LEU A 59 5.80 2.94 8.19
N ALA A 60 5.62 4.18 8.67
CA ALA A 60 6.64 5.22 8.77
C ALA A 60 7.55 5.26 7.53
N LEU A 61 6.90 5.35 6.36
CA LEU A 61 7.52 5.54 5.05
C LEU A 61 7.17 6.93 4.51
N PRO A 62 8.00 7.52 3.65
CA PRO A 62 7.64 8.74 2.95
C PRO A 62 6.41 8.55 2.08
N LEU A 63 5.44 9.46 2.18
CA LEU A 63 4.22 9.44 1.37
C LEU A 63 4.51 9.38 -0.14
N ALA A 64 5.59 10.03 -0.58
CA ALA A 64 6.02 10.00 -1.97
C ALA A 64 6.37 8.59 -2.46
N GLU A 65 7.03 7.77 -1.63
CA GLU A 65 7.37 6.38 -1.97
C GLU A 65 6.11 5.51 -2.04
N VAL A 66 5.18 5.70 -1.10
CA VAL A 66 3.91 4.96 -1.07
C VAL A 66 3.03 5.35 -2.27
N LYS A 67 2.95 6.64 -2.62
CA LYS A 67 2.24 7.11 -3.83
C LYS A 67 2.90 6.63 -5.12
N ALA A 68 4.24 6.58 -5.17
CA ALA A 68 4.96 6.06 -6.33
C ALA A 68 4.70 4.56 -6.53
N ALA A 69 4.69 3.79 -5.44
CA ALA A 69 4.40 2.36 -5.47
C ALA A 69 2.92 2.05 -5.76
N ALA A 70 2.02 2.98 -5.43
CA ALA A 70 0.59 2.89 -5.73
C ALA A 70 0.19 3.49 -7.08
N ARG A 71 1.11 4.12 -7.81
CA ARG A 71 0.84 4.66 -9.14
C ARG A 71 0.61 3.48 -10.09
N PRO A 72 -0.56 3.38 -10.75
CA PRO A 72 -0.79 2.33 -11.73
C PRO A 72 0.26 2.45 -12.85
N THR A 73 0.84 1.33 -13.27
CA THR A 73 1.74 1.30 -14.44
C THR A 73 0.99 1.55 -15.76
N ALA A 74 -0.34 1.75 -15.69
CA ALA A 74 -1.20 2.07 -16.82
C ALA A 74 -0.96 3.45 -17.48
N ALA A 75 -0.02 4.27 -16.97
CA ALA A 75 0.37 5.52 -17.61
C ALA A 75 1.47 5.38 -18.69
N VAL A 76 1.80 4.16 -19.13
CA VAL A 76 2.59 3.90 -20.35
C VAL A 76 1.74 3.13 -21.37
N ALA A 77 0.58 3.69 -21.71
CA ALA A 77 -0.17 3.31 -22.90
C ALA A 77 -0.98 4.52 -23.38
N ALA A 78 -0.30 5.50 -23.96
CA ALA A 78 -0.91 6.44 -24.91
C ALA A 78 0.08 6.59 -26.08
N PRO A 79 -0.41 6.48 -27.33
CA PRO A 79 0.39 6.28 -28.55
C PRO A 79 1.28 7.48 -28.94
#